data_AF-A0A7J8MJF5-F1
#
_entry.id   AF-A0A7J8MJF5-F1
#
_cell.length_a   1.000
_cell.length_b   1.000
_cell.length_c   1.000
_cell.angle_alpha   90.00
_cell.angle_beta   90.00
_cell.angle_gamma   90.00
#
_symmetry.space_group_name_H-M   'P 1'
#
loop_
_entity.id
_entity.type
_entity.pdbx_description
1 polymer ?
#
loop_
_entity_poly.entity_id
_entity_poly.type
_entity_poly.pdbx_seq_one_letter_code
_entity_poly.pdbx_strand_id
1 'polypeptide(L)'
;MSKSNRLQKLVLKASEENSDEIDMVDFPGGPKAFEICAKFCYGMTVTLNAYNVVAARCAAEYLEMTEDVDRGNLIFKIEVFINSSILRSWKDSIIVLQTTKSLLPWSENLKIVGRCIDSIASKTSVDPANVTWSYTYNRKLSAPEIIVKGGMKYQEKIESVPKDWWVEDICELEIFLYKRVMTAVKSKGRMDGAIIGEALKTYAVRWLPDSVDALISDVHSWRNKLLVETIVCLLPSDKGVSCSCSFLLKLLKVAILVGVDDSAREDLMNRISLKLDEASVKDLLIPARSPQTTIYDVGMVHSIVNQCMINEKCSKDLDLGKNDVGCTDFVLGHGSLLSVGKVIDGYLEEIARDPNLSLASFIDLARSIPEFGRPVHDGLYKAIDMYLKEHLSLTKAERKELCSLMDVKKLTMDASMHAAQNDRLPLRVVVQVLFFEQVRASAGVQSLNNNPRDASRSTTNTEEEWEKTATEDCNSIKKQMNQTKIKEGEFPKNGKFLKKDSRNSKSGMQLLPSRSRRIFDKLWVVGKGHGENKSSETSGSSQSPTS
;
A
#
# COMPACT_ATOMS: atom_id res chain seq x y z
N MET A 1 25.69 -17.07 49.33
CA MET A 1 24.92 -17.33 48.10
C MET A 1 23.83 -18.38 48.35
N SER A 2 22.95 -18.18 49.34
CA SER A 2 21.92 -19.17 49.70
C SER A 2 20.71 -19.19 48.76
N LYS A 3 20.58 -18.21 47.86
CA LYS A 3 19.39 -18.02 47.02
C LYS A 3 19.49 -18.58 45.59
N SER A 4 20.59 -19.25 45.26
CA SER A 4 20.82 -19.85 43.93
C SER A 4 21.37 -21.26 44.10
N ASN A 5 20.63 -22.25 43.61
CA ASN A 5 21.08 -23.64 43.61
C ASN A 5 22.30 -23.85 42.73
N ARG A 6 22.35 -23.22 41.55
CA ARG A 6 23.48 -23.39 40.64
C ARG A 6 24.77 -22.82 41.21
N LEU A 7 24.72 -21.65 41.84
CA LEU A 7 25.92 -21.07 42.47
C LEU A 7 26.41 -21.94 43.62
N GLN A 8 25.51 -22.53 44.42
CA GLN A 8 25.90 -23.48 45.45
C GLN A 8 26.63 -24.68 44.86
N LYS A 9 26.10 -25.28 43.78
CA LYS A 9 26.75 -26.40 43.07
C LYS A 9 28.13 -26.02 42.50
N LEU A 10 28.23 -24.83 41.89
CA LEU A 10 29.50 -24.34 41.32
C LEU A 10 30.56 -24.09 42.40
N VAL A 11 30.16 -23.50 43.54
CA VAL A 11 31.07 -23.28 44.67
C VAL A 11 31.53 -24.59 45.28
N LEU A 12 30.64 -25.58 45.43
CA LEU A 12 31.02 -26.91 45.91
C LEU A 12 32.03 -27.57 44.98
N LYS A 13 31.78 -27.53 43.67
CA LYS A 13 32.70 -28.09 42.67
C LYS A 13 34.07 -27.39 42.67
N ALA A 14 34.09 -26.06 42.75
CA ALA A 14 35.35 -25.31 42.82
C ALA A 14 36.16 -25.64 44.08
N SER A 15 35.47 -25.83 45.22
CA SER A 15 36.09 -26.29 46.46
C SER A 15 36.67 -27.70 46.36
N GLU A 16 36.05 -28.61 45.60
CA GLU A 16 36.59 -29.95 45.33
C GLU A 16 37.84 -29.88 44.44
N GLU A 17 37.89 -28.93 43.51
CA GLU A 17 39.00 -28.73 42.56
C GLU A 17 40.12 -27.81 43.11
N ASN A 18 40.01 -27.33 44.37
CA ASN A 18 40.90 -26.32 44.98
C ASN A 18 41.09 -25.06 44.12
N SER A 19 40.02 -24.62 43.44
CA SER A 19 39.99 -23.37 42.67
C SER A 19 39.25 -22.29 43.45
N ASP A 20 39.85 -21.09 43.51
CA ASP A 20 39.21 -19.89 44.07
C ASP A 20 38.37 -19.12 43.04
N GLU A 21 38.39 -19.55 41.76
CA GLU A 21 37.74 -18.88 40.64
C GLU A 21 36.62 -19.75 40.04
N ILE A 22 35.49 -19.11 39.71
CA ILE A 22 34.34 -19.74 39.04
C ILE A 22 34.06 -19.01 37.74
N ASP A 23 34.31 -19.69 36.63
CA ASP A 23 34.03 -19.16 35.30
C ASP A 23 32.60 -19.49 34.85
N MET A 24 31.86 -18.44 34.48
CA MET A 24 30.52 -18.54 33.89
C MET A 24 30.55 -18.01 32.46
N VAL A 25 30.90 -18.88 31.52
CA VAL A 25 30.93 -18.59 30.09
C VAL A 25 29.49 -18.42 29.58
N ASP A 26 29.28 -17.46 28.66
CA ASP A 26 28.00 -17.19 27.99
C ASP A 26 26.81 -16.95 28.94
N PHE A 27 27.05 -16.27 30.06
CA PHE A 27 26.00 -15.95 31.02
C PHE A 27 24.85 -15.15 30.36
N PRO A 28 23.59 -15.60 30.44
CA PRO A 28 22.49 -14.96 29.73
C PRO A 28 22.24 -13.54 30.25
N GLY A 29 22.22 -12.58 29.33
CA GLY A 29 22.10 -11.15 29.67
C GLY A 29 23.40 -10.49 30.12
N GLY A 30 24.51 -11.25 30.14
CA GLY A 30 25.84 -10.76 30.43
C GLY A 30 26.04 -10.24 31.86
N PRO A 31 27.13 -9.50 32.10
CA PRO A 31 27.52 -9.07 33.44
C PRO A 31 26.46 -8.23 34.17
N LYS A 32 25.71 -7.40 33.44
CA LYS A 32 24.65 -6.56 34.02
C LYS A 32 23.49 -7.39 34.58
N ALA A 33 23.15 -8.50 33.93
CA ALA A 33 22.12 -9.41 34.42
C ALA A 33 22.63 -10.21 35.63
N PHE A 34 23.90 -10.60 35.62
CA PHE A 34 24.53 -11.23 36.78
C PHE A 34 24.56 -10.30 37.99
N GLU A 35 24.92 -9.02 37.79
CA GLU A 35 24.92 -8.01 38.85
C GLU A 35 23.55 -7.87 39.52
N ILE A 36 22.47 -7.91 38.73
CA ILE A 36 21.09 -7.92 39.24
C ILE A 36 20.85 -9.13 40.16
N CYS A 37 21.20 -10.34 39.71
CA CYS A 37 21.03 -11.55 40.50
C CYS A 37 21.90 -11.54 41.77
N ALA A 38 23.15 -11.07 41.66
CA ALA A 38 24.06 -10.95 42.78
C ALA A 38 23.54 -9.96 43.83
N LYS A 39 23.12 -8.76 43.43
CA LYS A 39 22.50 -7.77 44.32
C LYS A 39 21.32 -8.36 45.09
N PHE A 40 20.45 -9.12 44.41
CA PHE A 40 19.34 -9.81 45.05
C PHE A 40 19.79 -10.86 46.09
N CYS A 41 20.82 -11.65 45.76
CA CYS A 41 21.43 -12.62 46.69
C CYS A 41 21.95 -11.95 47.97
N TYR A 42 22.52 -10.74 47.85
CA TYR A 42 22.98 -9.93 48.98
C TYR A 42 21.86 -9.15 49.70
N GLY A 43 20.60 -9.31 49.30
CA GLY A 43 19.46 -8.61 49.91
C GLY A 43 19.35 -7.13 49.53
N MET A 44 20.08 -6.68 48.50
CA MET A 44 19.96 -5.33 47.97
C MET A 44 18.71 -5.19 47.11
N THR A 45 18.15 -3.99 47.06
CA THR A 45 17.01 -3.67 46.18
C THR A 45 17.45 -3.64 44.73
N VAL A 46 16.74 -4.37 43.87
CA VAL A 46 16.96 -4.43 42.42
C VAL A 46 15.83 -3.70 41.71
N THR A 47 16.17 -2.82 40.77
CA THR A 47 15.20 -2.13 39.92
C THR A 47 15.00 -2.86 38.59
N LEU A 48 13.79 -3.34 38.35
CA LEU A 48 13.40 -3.97 37.09
C LEU A 48 12.60 -3.01 36.23
N ASN A 49 12.82 -3.04 34.91
CA ASN A 49 12.11 -2.27 33.90
C ASN A 49 12.04 -3.05 32.57
N ALA A 50 11.36 -2.49 31.58
CA ALA A 50 11.18 -3.14 30.28
C ALA A 50 12.49 -3.48 29.54
N TYR A 51 13.59 -2.77 29.82
CA TYR A 51 14.86 -2.97 29.13
C TYR A 51 15.74 -4.07 29.74
N ASN A 52 15.58 -4.34 31.04
CA ASN A 52 16.44 -5.30 31.76
C ASN A 52 15.72 -6.55 32.27
N VAL A 53 14.39 -6.57 32.29
CA VAL A 53 13.61 -7.65 32.90
C VAL A 53 13.82 -9.00 32.21
N VAL A 54 13.97 -9.04 30.88
CA VAL A 54 14.21 -10.30 30.15
C VAL A 54 15.57 -10.88 30.50
N ALA A 55 16.60 -10.04 30.48
CA ALA A 55 17.96 -10.43 30.85
C ALA A 55 18.02 -10.96 32.29
N ALA A 56 17.39 -10.24 33.23
CA ALA A 56 17.28 -10.68 34.61
C ALA A 56 16.50 -12.00 34.75
N ARG A 57 15.43 -12.20 33.97
CA ARG A 57 14.63 -13.43 34.00
C ARG A 57 15.42 -14.64 33.49
N CYS A 58 16.18 -14.48 32.41
CA CYS A 58 17.05 -15.53 31.85
C CYS A 58 18.23 -15.84 32.78
N ALA A 59 18.86 -14.81 33.35
CA ALA A 59 19.91 -14.95 34.36
C ALA A 59 19.43 -15.69 35.61
N ALA A 60 18.26 -15.32 36.14
CA ALA A 60 17.67 -15.97 37.30
C ALA A 60 17.31 -17.44 37.02
N GLU A 61 16.83 -17.74 35.80
CA GLU A 61 16.61 -19.12 35.35
C GLU A 61 17.92 -19.91 35.34
N TYR A 62 18.95 -19.37 34.68
CA TYR A 62 20.25 -20.01 34.58
C TYR A 62 20.82 -20.33 35.96
N LEU A 63 20.66 -19.40 36.91
CA LEU A 63 21.11 -19.53 38.29
C LEU A 63 20.20 -20.39 39.19
N GLU A 64 19.10 -20.94 38.66
CA GLU A 64 18.14 -21.74 39.42
C GLU A 64 17.62 -21.01 40.68
N MET A 65 17.26 -19.72 40.54
CA MET A 65 16.76 -18.87 41.63
C MET A 65 15.24 -19.05 41.83
N THR A 66 14.82 -20.28 42.10
CA THR A 66 13.41 -20.69 42.25
C THR A 66 12.88 -20.50 43.67
N GLU A 67 11.56 -20.60 43.84
CA GLU A 67 10.91 -20.53 45.15
C GLU A 67 11.24 -21.73 46.06
N ASP A 68 11.71 -22.84 45.49
CA ASP A 68 12.15 -24.01 46.26
C ASP A 68 13.40 -23.72 47.09
N VAL A 69 14.19 -22.73 46.67
CA VAL A 69 15.43 -22.32 47.33
C VAL A 69 15.18 -21.27 48.41
N ASP A 70 14.34 -20.28 48.11
CA ASP A 70 13.99 -19.18 49.00
C ASP A 70 12.58 -18.69 48.67
N ARG A 71 11.74 -18.44 49.68
CA ARG A 71 10.36 -18.00 49.43
C ARG A 71 10.35 -16.62 48.77
N GLY A 72 9.63 -16.48 47.66
CA GLY A 72 9.62 -15.23 46.90
C GLY A 72 10.99 -14.88 46.31
N ASN A 73 11.73 -15.90 45.83
CA ASN A 73 12.99 -15.73 45.13
C ASN A 73 12.83 -14.89 43.84
N LEU A 74 13.95 -14.57 43.20
CA LEU A 74 14.03 -13.62 42.10
C LEU A 74 13.16 -14.03 40.91
N ILE A 75 13.10 -15.31 40.52
CA ILE A 75 12.24 -15.77 39.41
C ILE A 75 10.77 -15.41 39.67
N PHE A 76 10.24 -15.75 40.86
CA PHE A 76 8.85 -15.45 41.21
C PHE A 76 8.55 -13.94 41.17
N LYS A 77 9.44 -13.13 41.76
CA LYS A 77 9.29 -11.67 41.76
C LYS A 77 9.30 -11.08 40.35
N ILE A 78 10.17 -11.58 39.48
CA ILE A 78 10.21 -11.17 38.08
C ILE A 78 8.91 -11.60 37.36
N GLU A 79 8.43 -12.82 37.58
CA GLU A 79 7.17 -13.30 36.98
C GLU A 79 5.96 -12.46 37.41
N VAL A 80 5.88 -12.10 38.68
CA VAL A 80 4.84 -11.18 39.18
C VAL A 80 4.96 -9.83 38.49
N PHE A 81 6.17 -9.27 38.37
CA PHE A 81 6.38 -7.98 37.70
C PHE A 81 6.02 -8.03 36.20
N ILE A 82 6.40 -9.09 35.49
CA ILE A 82 6.03 -9.29 34.08
C ILE A 82 4.50 -9.32 33.93
N ASN A 83 3.80 -10.10 34.75
CA ASN A 83 2.34 -10.24 34.68
C ASN A 83 1.57 -8.98 35.08
N SER A 84 2.01 -8.33 36.16
CA SER A 84 1.27 -7.21 36.77
C SER A 84 1.58 -5.86 36.12
N SER A 85 2.79 -5.69 35.58
CA SER A 85 3.27 -4.38 35.11
C SER A 85 3.54 -4.41 33.60
N ILE A 86 4.51 -5.21 33.16
CA ILE A 86 4.98 -5.23 31.76
C ILE A 86 3.84 -5.59 30.80
N LEU A 87 3.19 -6.74 31.04
CA LEU A 87 2.13 -7.24 30.16
C LEU A 87 0.84 -6.41 30.28
N ARG A 88 0.71 -5.52 31.26
CA ARG A 88 -0.43 -4.58 31.35
C ARG A 88 -0.15 -3.27 30.62
N SER A 89 1.10 -2.85 30.54
CA SER A 89 1.54 -1.69 29.77
C SER A 89 1.66 -2.02 28.27
N TRP A 90 1.27 -1.09 27.41
CA TRP A 90 1.43 -1.24 25.96
C TRP A 90 2.90 -1.10 25.55
N LYS A 91 3.50 0.05 25.89
CA LYS A 91 4.88 0.38 25.51
C LYS A 91 5.88 -0.61 26.09
N ASP A 92 5.71 -1.00 27.35
CA ASP A 92 6.64 -1.94 27.98
C ASP A 92 6.56 -3.33 27.36
N SER A 93 5.36 -3.78 26.93
CA SER A 93 5.23 -5.05 26.21
C SER A 93 5.99 -5.04 24.88
N ILE A 94 5.99 -3.92 24.16
CA ILE A 94 6.72 -3.75 22.90
C ILE A 94 8.23 -3.70 23.14
N ILE A 95 8.68 -2.90 24.11
CA ILE A 95 10.10 -2.79 24.47
C ILE A 95 10.64 -4.15 24.92
N VAL A 96 9.92 -4.84 25.82
CA VAL A 96 10.31 -6.19 26.27
C VAL A 96 10.43 -7.13 25.09
N LEU A 97 9.44 -7.15 24.17
CA LEU A 97 9.50 -7.96 22.97
C LEU A 97 10.75 -7.68 22.12
N GLN A 98 11.13 -6.40 21.93
CA GLN A 98 12.35 -6.03 21.21
C GLN A 98 13.62 -6.56 21.90
N THR A 99 13.69 -6.51 23.24
CA THR A 99 14.86 -7.00 23.99
C THR A 99 15.03 -8.52 23.98
N THR A 100 13.97 -9.29 23.66
CA THR A 100 14.07 -10.76 23.63
C THR A 100 15.03 -11.30 22.59
N LYS A 101 15.23 -10.58 21.48
CA LYS A 101 16.06 -11.03 20.35
C LYS A 101 17.50 -11.36 20.76
N SER A 102 18.10 -10.55 21.63
CA SER A 102 19.49 -10.76 22.10
C SER A 102 19.63 -11.90 23.11
N LEU A 103 18.53 -12.54 23.51
CA LEU A 103 18.48 -13.56 24.55
C LEU A 103 17.85 -14.88 24.06
N LEU A 104 17.78 -15.07 22.74
CA LEU A 104 17.39 -16.36 22.18
C LEU A 104 18.48 -17.42 22.44
N PRO A 105 18.14 -18.67 22.76
CA PRO A 105 16.77 -19.24 22.82
C PRO A 105 16.06 -19.06 24.18
N TRP A 106 16.72 -18.53 25.21
CA TRP A 106 16.18 -18.43 26.57
C TRP A 106 14.82 -17.72 26.63
N SER A 107 14.69 -16.58 25.96
CA SER A 107 13.44 -15.81 25.97
C SER A 107 12.25 -16.55 25.34
N GLU A 108 12.51 -17.44 24.37
CA GLU A 108 11.48 -18.27 23.72
C GLU A 108 11.10 -19.44 24.62
N ASN A 109 12.09 -20.15 25.19
CA ASN A 109 11.86 -21.28 26.10
C ASN A 109 11.09 -20.85 27.36
N LEU A 110 11.38 -19.65 27.86
CA LEU A 110 10.68 -19.03 28.99
C LEU A 110 9.32 -18.43 28.61
N LYS A 111 8.90 -18.56 27.34
CA LYS A 111 7.62 -18.09 26.79
C LYS A 111 7.39 -16.58 26.93
N ILE A 112 8.45 -15.79 27.14
CA ILE A 112 8.35 -14.33 27.29
C ILE A 112 7.91 -13.72 25.95
N VAL A 113 8.47 -14.20 24.84
CA VAL A 113 8.15 -13.73 23.48
C VAL A 113 6.66 -13.92 23.18
N GLY A 114 6.14 -15.14 23.35
CA GLY A 114 4.73 -15.46 23.13
C GLY A 114 3.78 -14.63 23.99
N ARG A 115 4.08 -14.49 25.30
CA ARG A 115 3.26 -13.69 26.23
C ARG A 115 3.20 -12.21 25.84
N CYS A 116 4.32 -11.64 25.37
CA CYS A 116 4.33 -10.27 24.89
C CYS A 116 3.50 -10.10 23.61
N ILE A 117 3.65 -11.03 22.65
CA ILE A 117 2.85 -11.04 21.41
C ILE A 117 1.35 -11.15 21.72
N ASP A 118 0.95 -12.07 22.60
CA ASP A 118 -0.44 -12.26 23.01
C ASP A 118 -1.00 -11.03 23.72
N SER A 119 -0.20 -10.38 24.56
CA SER A 119 -0.59 -9.14 25.24
C SER A 119 -0.79 -8.00 24.25
N ILE A 120 0.14 -7.82 23.30
CA ILE A 120 0.05 -6.83 22.24
C ILE A 120 -1.19 -7.07 21.38
N ALA A 121 -1.40 -8.28 20.88
CA ALA A 121 -2.53 -8.62 20.02
C ALA A 121 -3.90 -8.50 20.75
N SER A 122 -3.93 -8.82 22.04
CA SER A 122 -5.12 -8.59 22.87
C SER A 122 -5.44 -7.11 23.01
N LYS A 123 -4.42 -6.26 23.21
CA LYS A 123 -4.58 -4.81 23.37
C LYS A 123 -4.99 -4.09 22.09
N THR A 124 -4.49 -4.51 20.93
CA THR A 124 -4.93 -3.94 19.63
C THR A 124 -6.42 -4.16 19.40
N SER A 125 -7.00 -5.21 19.98
CA SER A 125 -8.42 -5.55 19.84
C SER A 125 -9.36 -4.81 20.80
N VAL A 126 -8.82 -3.92 21.65
CA VAL A 126 -9.63 -3.13 22.60
C VAL A 126 -10.32 -1.99 21.85
N ASP A 127 -11.59 -1.76 22.16
CA ASP A 127 -12.33 -0.60 21.64
C ASP A 127 -11.54 0.69 21.93
N PRO A 128 -11.27 1.54 20.93
CA PRO A 128 -10.58 2.81 21.13
C PRO A 128 -11.15 3.67 22.27
N ALA A 129 -12.46 3.59 22.56
CA ALA A 129 -13.07 4.29 23.70
C ALA A 129 -12.54 3.83 25.08
N ASN A 130 -12.03 2.60 25.16
CA ASN A 130 -11.51 1.99 26.39
C ASN A 130 -9.97 2.02 26.47
N VAL A 131 -9.31 2.72 25.55
CA VAL A 131 -7.85 2.85 25.55
C VAL A 131 -7.43 3.86 26.61
N THR A 132 -6.87 3.36 27.71
CA THR A 132 -6.43 4.14 28.88
C THR A 132 -4.92 4.35 28.97
N TRP A 133 -4.19 3.92 27.95
CA TRP A 133 -2.75 3.77 27.98
C TRP A 133 -2.07 4.61 26.90
N SER A 134 -0.80 4.96 27.12
CA SER A 134 -0.07 5.86 26.22
C SER A 134 0.31 5.18 24.90
N TYR A 135 0.04 5.86 23.79
CA TYR A 135 0.39 5.42 22.43
C TYR A 135 1.03 6.58 21.64
N THR A 136 1.80 6.26 20.60
CA THR A 136 2.36 7.28 19.69
C THR A 136 1.47 7.43 18.46
N TYR A 137 1.07 8.67 18.16
CA TYR A 137 0.26 8.97 16.98
C TYR A 137 0.67 10.30 16.33
N ASN A 138 1.43 10.22 15.25
CA ASN A 138 1.92 11.36 14.47
C ASN A 138 1.15 11.55 13.15
N ARG A 139 -0.06 10.99 13.02
CA ARG A 139 -0.82 10.99 11.75
C ARG A 139 -1.60 12.28 11.45
N LYS A 140 -1.45 13.34 12.26
CA LYS A 140 -2.15 14.63 12.10
C LYS A 140 -1.78 15.49 10.86
N LEU A 141 -1.23 14.92 9.79
CA LEU A 141 -0.81 15.67 8.59
C LEU A 141 -1.49 15.25 7.27
N SER A 142 -2.53 14.39 7.34
CA SER A 142 -3.32 14.02 6.15
C SER A 142 -4.71 14.69 6.11
N ALA A 143 -5.09 15.46 7.12
CA ALA A 143 -6.24 16.35 7.02
C ALA A 143 -5.78 17.63 6.32
N PRO A 144 -6.47 18.13 5.27
CA PRO A 144 -6.18 19.46 4.75
C PRO A 144 -6.38 20.43 5.90
N GLU A 145 -5.35 21.21 6.23
CA GLU A 145 -5.45 22.31 7.20
C GLU A 145 -6.58 23.22 6.75
N ILE A 146 -7.75 23.08 7.36
CA ILE A 146 -8.78 24.10 7.29
C ILE A 146 -8.20 25.27 8.07
N ILE A 147 -7.55 26.20 7.35
CA ILE A 147 -7.15 27.49 7.89
C ILE A 147 -8.44 28.22 8.22
N VAL A 148 -8.94 28.04 9.45
CA VAL A 148 -10.04 28.82 10.01
C VAL A 148 -9.49 30.22 10.26
N LYS A 149 -9.73 31.10 9.30
CA LYS A 149 -9.50 32.54 9.43
C LYS A 149 -10.64 33.11 10.28
N GLY A 150 -10.41 33.21 11.60
CA GLY A 150 -11.36 33.88 12.49
C GLY A 150 -11.20 33.41 13.93
N GLY A 151 -10.60 34.25 14.77
CA GLY A 151 -10.30 33.93 16.16
C GLY A 151 -11.54 33.66 17.00
N MET A 152 -11.69 32.43 17.45
CA MET A 152 -12.21 32.07 18.77
C MET A 152 -11.54 30.75 19.19
N LYS A 153 -10.96 30.73 20.40
CA LYS A 153 -10.36 29.52 20.98
C LYS A 153 -11.47 28.49 21.23
N TYR A 154 -11.62 27.54 20.31
CA TYR A 154 -12.39 26.33 20.59
C TYR A 154 -11.55 25.44 21.51
N GLN A 155 -12.11 25.11 22.67
CA GLN A 155 -11.62 24.05 23.53
C GLN A 155 -11.32 22.81 22.67
N GLU A 156 -10.11 22.27 22.82
CA GLU A 156 -9.70 20.99 22.25
C GLU A 156 -10.78 19.96 22.58
N LYS A 157 -11.63 19.67 21.59
CA LYS A 157 -12.57 18.57 21.63
C LYS A 157 -11.68 17.34 21.78
N ILE A 158 -11.81 16.63 22.90
CA ILE A 158 -11.08 15.39 23.19
C ILE A 158 -11.21 14.52 21.94
N GLU A 159 -10.15 14.47 21.13
CA GLU A 159 -10.14 13.64 19.93
C GLU A 159 -10.25 12.21 20.44
N SER A 160 -11.39 11.58 20.16
CA SER A 160 -11.59 10.16 20.39
C SER A 160 -10.39 9.40 19.83
N VAL A 161 -9.87 8.44 20.60
CA VAL A 161 -8.70 7.65 20.21
C VAL A 161 -8.91 7.08 18.79
N PRO A 162 -8.00 7.33 17.82
CA PRO A 162 -8.15 6.85 16.45
C PRO A 162 -8.15 5.32 16.38
N LYS A 163 -8.91 4.68 15.49
CA LYS A 163 -8.95 3.20 15.40
C LYS A 163 -7.59 2.55 15.10
N ASP A 164 -6.68 3.30 14.49
CA ASP A 164 -5.33 2.90 14.09
C ASP A 164 -4.24 3.35 15.09
N TRP A 165 -4.62 3.69 16.34
CA TRP A 165 -3.73 4.25 17.37
C TRP A 165 -2.46 3.41 17.64
N TRP A 166 -2.48 2.10 17.40
CA TRP A 166 -1.35 1.18 17.64
C TRP A 166 -0.33 1.14 16.51
N VAL A 167 -0.70 1.58 15.31
CA VAL A 167 0.01 1.23 14.08
C VAL A 167 1.46 1.71 14.11
N GLU A 168 1.70 2.96 14.53
CA GLU A 168 3.05 3.54 14.54
C GLU A 168 3.99 2.78 15.47
N ASP A 169 3.51 2.39 16.65
CA ASP A 169 4.29 1.69 17.67
C ASP A 169 4.69 0.29 17.22
N ILE A 170 3.77 -0.46 16.62
CA ILE A 170 4.06 -1.80 16.10
C ILE A 170 5.00 -1.72 14.88
N CYS A 171 4.96 -0.63 14.11
CA CYS A 171 5.89 -0.43 13.00
C CYS A 171 7.35 -0.23 13.42
N GLU A 172 7.65 -0.04 14.71
CA GLU A 172 9.02 -0.01 15.22
C GLU A 172 9.65 -1.41 15.32
N LEU A 173 8.85 -2.47 15.26
CA LEU A 173 9.34 -3.84 15.31
C LEU A 173 10.09 -4.23 14.03
N GLU A 174 11.19 -4.95 14.20
CA GLU A 174 11.87 -5.60 13.09
C GLU A 174 10.98 -6.68 12.43
N ILE A 175 11.25 -7.00 11.17
CA ILE A 175 10.39 -7.82 10.30
C ILE A 175 9.94 -9.15 10.93
N PHE A 176 10.83 -9.86 11.63
CA PHE A 176 10.49 -11.14 12.26
C PHE A 176 9.50 -10.99 13.42
N LEU A 177 9.71 -10.00 14.29
CA LEU A 177 8.81 -9.72 15.41
C LEU A 177 7.49 -9.12 14.91
N TYR A 178 7.56 -8.21 13.92
CA TYR A 178 6.40 -7.63 13.26
C TYR A 178 5.51 -8.73 12.65
N LYS A 179 6.10 -9.69 11.91
CA LYS A 179 5.37 -10.83 11.36
C LYS A 179 4.64 -11.62 12.43
N ARG A 180 5.32 -11.98 13.52
CA ARG A 180 4.71 -12.76 14.61
C ARG A 180 3.58 -11.99 15.29
N VAL A 181 3.75 -10.70 15.55
CA VAL A 181 2.72 -9.84 16.14
C VAL A 181 1.52 -9.72 15.20
N MET A 182 1.74 -9.39 13.92
CA MET A 182 0.65 -9.22 12.97
C MET A 182 -0.10 -10.53 12.69
N THR A 183 0.59 -11.67 12.67
CA THR A 183 -0.06 -12.98 12.59
C THR A 183 -0.96 -13.22 13.80
N ALA A 184 -0.52 -12.88 15.01
CA ALA A 184 -1.34 -13.00 16.21
C ALA A 184 -2.54 -12.02 16.20
N VAL A 185 -2.35 -10.79 15.73
CA VAL A 185 -3.43 -9.81 15.55
C VAL A 185 -4.48 -10.35 14.57
N LYS A 186 -4.05 -10.90 13.43
CA LYS A 186 -4.93 -11.54 12.43
C LYS A 186 -5.68 -12.74 13.02
N SER A 187 -4.99 -13.62 13.75
CA SER A 187 -5.59 -14.84 14.29
C SER A 187 -6.62 -14.58 15.38
N LYS A 188 -6.58 -13.42 16.05
CA LYS A 188 -7.64 -13.02 16.99
C LYS A 188 -8.95 -12.65 16.28
N GLY A 189 -8.91 -12.28 15.00
CA GLY A 189 -10.10 -12.04 14.17
C GLY A 189 -10.98 -10.84 14.56
N ARG A 190 -10.55 -10.01 15.50
CA ARG A 190 -11.32 -8.86 16.00
C ARG A 190 -10.97 -7.53 15.31
N MET A 191 -9.89 -7.52 14.56
CA MET A 191 -9.40 -6.31 13.90
C MET A 191 -9.97 -6.21 12.49
N ASP A 192 -10.47 -5.03 12.14
CA ASP A 192 -10.91 -4.72 10.79
C ASP A 192 -9.75 -4.85 9.79
N GLY A 193 -10.00 -5.51 8.67
CA GLY A 193 -8.97 -5.76 7.67
C GLY A 193 -8.42 -4.45 7.09
N ALA A 194 -9.23 -3.40 7.00
CA ALA A 194 -8.77 -2.10 6.49
C ALA A 194 -7.68 -1.48 7.38
N ILE A 195 -7.81 -1.63 8.70
CA ILE A 195 -6.80 -1.18 9.67
C ILE A 195 -5.52 -2.02 9.52
N ILE A 196 -5.65 -3.34 9.31
CA ILE A 196 -4.50 -4.21 9.03
C ILE A 196 -3.79 -3.78 7.75
N GLY A 197 -4.55 -3.51 6.67
CA GLY A 197 -4.00 -3.03 5.39
C GLY A 197 -3.26 -1.71 5.55
N GLU A 198 -3.81 -0.77 6.32
CA GLU A 198 -3.17 0.52 6.60
C GLU A 198 -1.94 0.38 7.51
N ALA A 199 -1.94 -0.58 8.45
CA ALA A 199 -0.77 -0.93 9.24
C ALA A 199 0.37 -1.47 8.37
N LEU A 200 0.06 -2.38 7.43
CA LEU A 200 1.01 -2.94 6.48
C LEU A 200 1.56 -1.89 5.52
N LYS A 201 0.69 -1.01 5.03
CA LYS A 201 1.10 0.14 4.21
C LYS A 201 2.04 1.07 4.97
N THR A 202 1.74 1.37 6.23
CA THR A 202 2.61 2.20 7.08
C THR A 202 3.96 1.53 7.31
N TYR A 203 3.95 0.21 7.53
CA TYR A 203 5.17 -0.58 7.69
C TYR A 203 6.02 -0.58 6.41
N ALA A 204 5.38 -0.80 5.26
CA ALA A 204 6.02 -0.77 3.95
C ALA A 204 6.69 0.59 3.70
N VAL A 205 5.97 1.70 3.91
CA VAL A 205 6.50 3.07 3.77
C VAL A 205 7.68 3.32 4.71
N ARG A 206 7.68 2.76 5.93
CA ARG A 206 8.75 2.99 6.90
C ARG A 206 10.04 2.23 6.55
N TRP A 207 9.90 0.98 6.09
CA TRP A 207 11.03 0.04 6.00
C TRP A 207 11.53 -0.22 4.59
N LEU A 208 10.73 0.05 3.55
CA LEU A 208 11.20 -0.03 2.17
C LEU A 208 12.07 1.20 1.82
N PRO A 209 13.14 1.03 1.04
CA PRO A 209 13.93 2.14 0.51
C PRO A 209 13.14 3.09 -0.38
N ASP A 210 13.54 4.37 -0.37
CA ASP A 210 12.84 5.45 -1.09
C ASP A 210 13.25 5.60 -2.57
N SER A 211 14.24 4.82 -3.02
CA SER A 211 14.82 4.90 -4.36
C SER A 211 14.93 3.52 -5.00
N VAL A 212 14.70 3.47 -6.32
CA VAL A 212 14.81 2.24 -7.13
C VAL A 212 16.22 1.62 -7.00
N ASP A 213 17.27 2.44 -7.04
CA ASP A 213 18.66 1.96 -6.90
C ASP A 213 18.91 1.24 -5.57
N ALA A 214 18.37 1.77 -4.47
CA ALA A 214 18.48 1.15 -3.15
C ALA A 214 17.58 -0.10 -2.99
N LEU A 215 16.50 -0.20 -3.77
CA LEU A 215 15.65 -1.41 -3.80
C LEU A 215 16.37 -2.57 -4.50
N ILE A 216 17.07 -2.27 -5.59
CA ILE A 216 17.73 -3.25 -6.46
C ILE A 216 19.17 -3.55 -5.99
N SER A 217 19.76 -2.72 -5.13
CA SER A 217 21.12 -2.94 -4.62
C SER A 217 21.30 -4.35 -4.03
N ASP A 218 22.28 -5.08 -4.55
CA ASP A 218 22.60 -6.45 -4.15
C ASP A 218 22.82 -6.61 -2.63
N VAL A 219 23.33 -5.56 -1.98
CA VAL A 219 23.63 -5.55 -0.53
C VAL A 219 22.37 -5.72 0.32
N HIS A 220 21.20 -5.29 -0.17
CA HIS A 220 19.94 -5.29 0.58
C HIS A 220 18.80 -6.03 -0.12
N SER A 221 19.05 -6.58 -1.31
CA SER A 221 18.06 -7.29 -2.13
C SER A 221 17.32 -8.39 -1.34
N TRP A 222 18.06 -9.26 -0.64
CA TRP A 222 17.45 -10.34 0.17
C TRP A 222 16.53 -9.80 1.28
N ARG A 223 16.95 -8.72 1.97
CA ARG A 223 16.20 -8.13 3.07
C ARG A 223 14.91 -7.48 2.55
N ASN A 224 15.01 -6.77 1.44
CA ASN A 224 13.85 -6.16 0.78
C ASN A 224 12.88 -7.25 0.30
N LYS A 225 13.42 -8.36 -0.26
CA LYS A 225 12.63 -9.49 -0.74
C LYS A 225 11.81 -10.10 0.39
N LEU A 226 12.49 -10.45 1.50
CA LEU A 226 11.85 -10.99 2.70
C LEU A 226 10.80 -10.03 3.27
N LEU A 227 11.06 -8.73 3.24
CA LEU A 227 10.13 -7.71 3.75
C LEU A 227 8.85 -7.67 2.91
N VAL A 228 8.98 -7.62 1.58
CA VAL A 228 7.82 -7.60 0.67
C VAL A 228 7.03 -8.90 0.78
N GLU A 229 7.68 -10.06 0.74
CA GLU A 229 7.03 -11.37 0.92
C GLU A 229 6.26 -11.45 2.22
N THR A 230 6.86 -10.99 3.32
CA THR A 230 6.21 -10.96 4.62
C THR A 230 4.99 -10.03 4.61
N ILE A 231 5.07 -8.86 3.99
CA ILE A 231 3.93 -7.95 3.86
C ILE A 231 2.80 -8.62 3.07
N VAL A 232 3.12 -9.27 1.94
CA VAL A 232 2.14 -10.00 1.11
C VAL A 232 1.47 -11.11 1.93
N CYS A 233 2.23 -11.95 2.64
CA CYS A 233 1.67 -12.99 3.50
C CYS A 233 0.76 -12.45 4.63
N LEU A 234 1.01 -11.22 5.06
CA LEU A 234 0.24 -10.58 6.12
C LEU A 234 -1.00 -9.86 5.61
N LEU A 235 -1.19 -9.67 4.30
CA LEU A 235 -2.39 -9.04 3.74
C LEU A 235 -3.67 -9.73 4.27
N PRO A 236 -4.76 -8.97 4.53
CA PRO A 236 -6.02 -9.55 5.02
C PRO A 236 -6.56 -10.63 4.07
N SER A 237 -7.23 -11.65 4.62
CA SER A 237 -7.72 -12.79 3.81
C SER A 237 -8.98 -12.50 3.00
N ASP A 238 -9.50 -11.27 3.07
CA ASP A 238 -10.73 -10.80 2.43
C ASP A 238 -10.59 -10.54 0.92
N LYS A 239 -9.67 -11.26 0.26
CA LYS A 239 -9.38 -11.13 -1.17
C LYS A 239 -9.09 -9.68 -1.64
N GLY A 240 -8.56 -8.83 -0.76
CA GLY A 240 -8.10 -7.49 -1.12
C GLY A 240 -9.08 -6.35 -0.83
N VAL A 241 -10.32 -6.64 -0.40
CA VAL A 241 -11.36 -5.62 -0.10
C VAL A 241 -10.82 -4.52 0.83
N SER A 242 -10.10 -4.91 1.87
CA SER A 242 -9.53 -4.02 2.89
C SER A 242 -8.37 -3.14 2.44
N CYS A 243 -7.71 -3.45 1.33
CA CYS A 243 -6.57 -2.68 0.84
C CYS A 243 -6.99 -1.81 -0.34
N SER A 244 -6.45 -0.59 -0.40
CA SER A 244 -6.64 0.26 -1.59
C SER A 244 -5.92 -0.34 -2.79
N CYS A 245 -6.54 -0.31 -3.98
CA CYS A 245 -5.93 -0.82 -5.21
C CYS A 245 -4.57 -0.17 -5.52
N SER A 246 -4.44 1.15 -5.34
CA SER A 246 -3.15 1.87 -5.51
C SER A 246 -2.04 1.30 -4.62
N PHE A 247 -2.31 0.95 -3.36
CA PHE A 247 -1.32 0.33 -2.48
C PHE A 247 -0.89 -1.06 -2.99
N LEU A 248 -1.85 -1.90 -3.42
CA LEU A 248 -1.55 -3.22 -3.96
C LEU A 248 -0.74 -3.16 -5.25
N LEU A 249 -1.09 -2.25 -6.17
CA LEU A 249 -0.33 -2.00 -7.41
C LEU A 249 1.09 -1.49 -7.11
N LYS A 250 1.22 -0.54 -6.17
CA LYS A 250 2.53 -0.05 -5.72
C LYS A 250 3.38 -1.17 -5.10
N LEU A 251 2.76 -2.03 -4.29
CA LEU A 251 3.42 -3.19 -3.70
C LEU A 251 3.83 -4.21 -4.78
N LEU A 252 2.99 -4.46 -5.79
CA LEU A 252 3.31 -5.31 -6.94
C LEU A 252 4.52 -4.78 -7.71
N LYS A 253 4.59 -3.46 -7.99
CA LYS A 253 5.75 -2.87 -8.65
C LYS A 253 7.03 -3.12 -7.85
N VAL A 254 6.99 -2.96 -6.53
CA VAL A 254 8.14 -3.25 -5.66
C VAL A 254 8.46 -4.76 -5.62
N ALA A 255 7.45 -5.62 -5.56
CA ALA A 255 7.61 -7.08 -5.56
C ALA A 255 8.28 -7.56 -6.85
N ILE A 256 7.86 -7.00 -7.99
CA ILE A 256 8.52 -7.18 -9.28
C ILE A 256 9.97 -6.71 -9.12
N LEU A 257 10.22 -5.43 -8.79
CA LEU A 257 11.57 -4.86 -8.67
C LEU A 257 12.55 -5.65 -7.80
N VAL A 258 12.08 -6.28 -6.73
CA VAL A 258 12.92 -6.99 -5.78
C VAL A 258 13.06 -8.48 -6.13
N GLY A 259 12.30 -8.99 -7.10
CA GLY A 259 12.39 -10.40 -7.51
C GLY A 259 11.76 -11.36 -6.50
N VAL A 260 10.59 -10.98 -5.98
CA VAL A 260 9.77 -11.83 -5.09
C VAL A 260 9.26 -13.06 -5.84
N ASP A 261 9.02 -14.15 -5.10
CA ASP A 261 8.54 -15.42 -5.64
C ASP A 261 7.20 -15.30 -6.38
N ASP A 262 7.00 -16.18 -7.37
CA ASP A 262 5.83 -16.16 -8.26
C ASP A 262 4.51 -16.31 -7.50
N SER A 263 4.47 -17.09 -6.42
CA SER A 263 3.28 -17.29 -5.61
C SER A 263 2.78 -16.00 -4.93
N ALA A 264 3.70 -15.19 -4.41
CA ALA A 264 3.36 -13.91 -3.79
C ALA A 264 2.97 -12.86 -4.85
N ARG A 265 3.58 -12.92 -6.03
CA ARG A 265 3.20 -12.09 -7.18
C ARG A 265 1.78 -12.43 -7.66
N GLU A 266 1.47 -13.70 -7.79
CA GLU A 266 0.15 -14.20 -8.19
C GLU A 266 -0.93 -13.84 -7.17
N ASP A 267 -0.65 -13.97 -5.85
CA ASP A 267 -1.59 -13.53 -4.81
C ASP A 267 -1.89 -12.02 -4.91
N LEU A 268 -0.87 -11.19 -5.17
CA LEU A 268 -1.08 -9.76 -5.41
C LEU A 268 -1.91 -9.50 -6.67
N MET A 269 -1.61 -10.17 -7.78
CA MET A 269 -2.36 -10.04 -9.03
C MET A 269 -3.84 -10.40 -8.83
N ASN A 270 -4.11 -11.51 -8.14
CA ASN A 270 -5.47 -11.95 -7.83
C ASN A 270 -6.23 -10.89 -7.01
N ARG A 271 -5.59 -10.29 -6.01
CA ARG A 271 -6.21 -9.22 -5.20
C ARG A 271 -6.45 -7.93 -5.99
N ILE A 272 -5.48 -7.54 -6.83
CA ILE A 272 -5.60 -6.34 -7.68
C ILE A 272 -6.74 -6.52 -8.69
N SER A 273 -6.86 -7.71 -9.28
CA SER A 273 -7.89 -8.01 -10.28
C SER A 273 -9.32 -7.85 -9.76
N LEU A 274 -9.53 -7.96 -8.44
CA LEU A 274 -10.83 -7.77 -7.79
C LEU A 274 -11.17 -6.31 -7.51
N LYS A 275 -10.21 -5.39 -7.65
CA LYS A 275 -10.37 -3.96 -7.32
C LYS A 275 -9.82 -3.05 -8.42
N LEU A 276 -9.78 -3.55 -9.65
CA LEU A 276 -9.19 -2.85 -10.78
C LEU A 276 -9.99 -1.58 -11.14
N ASP A 277 -11.26 -1.53 -10.75
CA ASP A 277 -12.16 -0.38 -10.87
C ASP A 277 -11.72 0.84 -10.02
N GLU A 278 -11.01 0.62 -8.90
CA GLU A 278 -10.43 1.68 -8.07
C GLU A 278 -9.07 2.18 -8.59
N ALA A 279 -8.50 1.58 -9.64
CA ALA A 279 -7.16 1.90 -10.10
C ALA A 279 -7.10 3.23 -10.85
N SER A 280 -5.95 3.91 -10.78
CA SER A 280 -5.63 5.00 -11.69
C SER A 280 -4.68 4.55 -12.79
N VAL A 281 -4.68 5.24 -13.93
CA VAL A 281 -3.76 4.97 -15.04
C VAL A 281 -2.30 4.98 -14.58
N LYS A 282 -1.93 5.92 -13.69
CA LYS A 282 -0.57 6.03 -13.12
C LYS A 282 -0.19 4.79 -12.29
N ASP A 283 -1.16 4.20 -11.59
CA ASP A 283 -0.90 2.99 -10.82
C ASP A 283 -0.61 1.78 -11.72
N LEU A 284 -1.19 1.73 -12.94
CA LEU A 284 -0.96 0.67 -13.92
C LEU A 284 0.34 0.78 -14.72
N LEU A 285 1.04 1.92 -14.64
CA LEU A 285 2.35 2.10 -15.27
C LEU A 285 3.44 1.28 -14.55
N ILE A 286 3.43 -0.04 -14.77
CA ILE A 286 4.39 -1.00 -14.22
C ILE A 286 5.62 -1.00 -15.14
N PRO A 287 6.83 -0.66 -14.66
CA PRO A 287 8.02 -0.64 -15.51
C PRO A 287 8.35 -2.02 -16.06
N ALA A 288 8.70 -2.08 -17.34
CA ALA A 288 9.23 -3.27 -17.97
C ALA A 288 10.60 -3.65 -17.39
N ARG A 289 10.94 -4.93 -17.44
CA ARG A 289 12.25 -5.44 -17.02
C ARG A 289 13.02 -5.97 -18.22
N SER A 290 14.34 -5.78 -18.21
CA SER A 290 15.21 -6.43 -19.18
C SER A 290 14.92 -7.94 -19.18
N PRO A 291 14.69 -8.56 -20.35
CA PRO A 291 15.07 -8.11 -21.69
C PRO A 291 13.98 -7.38 -22.50
N GLN A 292 12.85 -7.00 -21.90
CA GLN A 292 11.78 -6.28 -22.61
C GLN A 292 12.28 -4.91 -23.11
N THR A 293 11.91 -4.56 -24.34
CA THR A 293 12.28 -3.28 -24.98
C THR A 293 11.25 -2.17 -24.76
N THR A 294 10.05 -2.53 -24.32
CA THR A 294 9.00 -1.57 -23.98
C THR A 294 9.34 -0.82 -22.69
N ILE A 295 8.74 0.34 -22.49
CA ILE A 295 8.89 1.14 -21.27
C ILE A 295 8.11 0.49 -20.12
N TYR A 296 6.95 -0.08 -20.42
CA TYR A 296 6.03 -0.69 -19.44
C TYR A 296 5.79 -2.18 -19.72
N ASP A 297 5.51 -2.94 -18.66
CA ASP A 297 5.14 -4.35 -18.73
C ASP A 297 3.65 -4.48 -19.05
N VAL A 298 3.35 -4.43 -20.35
CA VAL A 298 1.98 -4.56 -20.88
C VAL A 298 1.41 -5.96 -20.64
N GLY A 299 2.27 -6.99 -20.65
CA GLY A 299 1.85 -8.38 -20.41
C GLY A 299 1.33 -8.60 -18.98
N MET A 300 1.95 -7.94 -18.00
CA MET A 300 1.49 -7.96 -16.62
C MET A 300 0.09 -7.34 -16.48
N VAL A 301 -0.12 -6.16 -17.05
CA VAL A 301 -1.43 -5.48 -17.00
C VAL A 301 -2.49 -6.30 -17.75
N HIS A 302 -2.15 -6.85 -18.91
CA HIS A 302 -3.04 -7.77 -19.65
C HIS A 302 -3.47 -8.97 -18.81
N SER A 303 -2.53 -9.58 -18.09
CA SER A 303 -2.81 -10.71 -17.20
C SER A 303 -3.74 -10.32 -16.05
N ILE A 304 -3.54 -9.15 -15.44
CA ILE A 304 -4.43 -8.61 -14.38
C ILE A 304 -5.84 -8.37 -14.92
N VAL A 305 -5.96 -7.78 -16.11
CA VAL A 305 -7.27 -7.53 -16.76
C VAL A 305 -7.97 -8.84 -17.08
N ASN A 306 -7.27 -9.83 -17.65
CA ASN A 306 -7.88 -11.13 -17.95
C ASN A 306 -8.38 -11.82 -16.67
N GLN A 307 -7.60 -11.77 -15.59
CA GLN A 307 -8.02 -12.30 -14.29
C GLN A 307 -9.25 -11.56 -13.75
N CYS A 308 -9.32 -10.24 -13.93
CA CYS A 308 -10.49 -9.43 -13.57
C CYS A 308 -11.74 -9.92 -14.33
N MET A 309 -11.62 -10.14 -15.64
CA MET A 309 -12.72 -10.65 -16.47
C MET A 309 -13.16 -12.06 -16.08
N ILE A 310 -12.23 -12.93 -15.68
CA ILE A 310 -12.54 -14.28 -15.17
C ILE A 310 -13.33 -14.17 -13.86
N ASN A 311 -12.89 -13.31 -12.95
CA ASN A 311 -13.55 -13.11 -11.65
C ASN A 311 -14.97 -12.56 -11.81
N GLU A 312 -15.18 -11.61 -12.73
CA GLU A 312 -16.53 -11.08 -13.02
C GLU A 312 -17.48 -12.14 -13.59
N LYS A 313 -16.97 -13.05 -14.45
CA LYS A 313 -17.77 -14.15 -15.01
C LYS A 313 -18.16 -15.16 -13.92
N CYS A 314 -17.21 -15.58 -13.08
CA CYS A 314 -17.48 -16.52 -11.99
C CYS A 314 -18.45 -15.95 -10.94
N SER A 315 -18.44 -14.63 -10.69
CA SER A 315 -19.40 -14.00 -9.79
C SER A 315 -20.84 -14.11 -10.31
N LYS A 316 -21.03 -13.96 -11.62
CA LYS A 316 -22.36 -14.02 -12.27
C LYS A 316 -22.96 -15.43 -12.28
N ASP A 317 -22.13 -16.48 -12.39
CA ASP A 317 -22.59 -17.86 -12.39
C ASP A 317 -23.10 -18.34 -11.01
N LEU A 318 -22.63 -17.73 -9.91
CA LEU A 318 -23.05 -18.06 -8.55
C LEU A 318 -24.40 -17.44 -8.17
N ASP A 319 -24.77 -16.31 -8.78
CA ASP A 319 -26.02 -15.60 -8.48
C ASP A 319 -27.24 -16.14 -9.23
N LEU A 320 -27.06 -16.92 -10.29
CA LEU A 320 -28.16 -17.59 -11.01
C LEU A 320 -28.88 -18.66 -10.16
N GLY A 321 -28.41 -18.94 -8.94
CA GLY A 321 -28.99 -19.90 -8.01
C GLY A 321 -29.89 -19.32 -6.90
N LYS A 322 -30.03 -17.99 -6.77
CA LYS A 322 -30.86 -17.36 -5.73
C LYS A 322 -31.91 -16.42 -6.33
N ASN A 323 -32.96 -17.01 -6.88
CA ASN A 323 -34.23 -16.31 -7.05
C ASN A 323 -34.87 -16.14 -5.66
N ASP A 324 -34.70 -14.98 -5.03
CA ASP A 324 -35.81 -14.12 -4.58
C ASP A 324 -35.26 -12.90 -3.80
N VAL A 325 -35.88 -11.74 -4.01
CA VAL A 325 -35.71 -10.45 -3.29
C VAL A 325 -34.49 -9.57 -3.66
N GLY A 326 -34.74 -8.54 -4.48
CA GLY A 326 -34.10 -7.23 -4.33
C GLY A 326 -32.99 -6.87 -5.33
N CYS A 327 -33.39 -6.33 -6.48
CA CYS A 327 -32.56 -5.73 -7.54
C CYS A 327 -31.66 -4.59 -7.02
N THR A 328 -30.47 -4.91 -6.50
CA THR A 328 -29.41 -3.93 -6.18
C THR A 328 -28.02 -4.39 -6.59
N ASP A 329 -27.73 -5.69 -6.62
CA ASP A 329 -26.38 -6.20 -6.93
C ASP A 329 -26.05 -6.25 -8.44
N PHE A 330 -27.06 -6.54 -9.28
CA PHE A 330 -26.91 -6.62 -10.74
C PHE A 330 -26.52 -5.27 -11.38
N VAL A 331 -26.85 -4.14 -10.74
CA VAL A 331 -26.55 -2.77 -11.20
C VAL A 331 -25.15 -2.33 -10.77
N LEU A 332 -24.64 -2.82 -9.63
CA LEU A 332 -23.32 -2.48 -9.11
C LEU A 332 -22.18 -3.08 -9.95
N GLY A 333 -22.32 -4.32 -10.41
CA GLY A 333 -21.29 -5.00 -11.24
C GLY A 333 -21.06 -4.37 -12.62
N HIS A 334 -22.02 -3.61 -13.15
CA HIS A 334 -21.80 -2.83 -14.37
C HIS A 334 -20.98 -1.56 -14.10
N GLY A 335 -21.13 -0.93 -12.92
CA GLY A 335 -20.40 0.29 -12.56
C GLY A 335 -18.88 0.06 -12.41
N SER A 336 -18.47 -1.07 -11.83
CA SER A 336 -17.07 -1.45 -11.68
C SER A 336 -16.42 -1.65 -13.05
N LEU A 337 -17.06 -2.43 -13.93
CA LEU A 337 -16.50 -2.72 -15.25
C LEU A 337 -16.42 -1.49 -16.16
N LEU A 338 -17.39 -0.57 -16.08
CA LEU A 338 -17.32 0.71 -16.77
C LEU A 338 -16.10 1.53 -16.34
N SER A 339 -15.76 1.48 -15.04
CA SER A 339 -14.59 2.13 -14.49
C SER A 339 -13.30 1.46 -14.97
N VAL A 340 -13.27 0.12 -14.98
CA VAL A 340 -12.16 -0.67 -15.56
C VAL A 340 -11.95 -0.31 -17.03
N GLY A 341 -13.02 -0.27 -17.85
CA GLY A 341 -12.94 0.10 -19.26
C GLY A 341 -12.32 1.48 -19.47
N LYS A 342 -12.74 2.48 -18.69
CA LYS A 342 -12.17 3.83 -18.73
C LYS A 342 -10.68 3.87 -18.36
N VAL A 343 -10.30 3.13 -17.30
CA VAL A 343 -8.91 3.09 -16.84
C VAL A 343 -8.02 2.39 -17.87
N ILE A 344 -8.50 1.30 -18.49
CA ILE A 344 -7.75 0.58 -19.53
C ILE A 344 -7.65 1.40 -20.81
N ASP A 345 -8.69 2.13 -21.21
CA ASP A 345 -8.60 3.03 -22.37
C ASP A 345 -7.59 4.17 -22.14
N GLY A 346 -7.57 4.74 -20.94
CA GLY A 346 -6.55 5.71 -20.54
C GLY A 346 -5.14 5.10 -20.49
N TYR A 347 -5.00 3.86 -20.04
CA TYR A 347 -3.73 3.15 -20.06
C TYR A 347 -3.26 2.85 -21.50
N LEU A 348 -4.17 2.41 -22.39
CA LEU A 348 -3.91 2.21 -23.81
C LEU A 348 -3.39 3.50 -24.47
N GLU A 349 -3.97 4.65 -24.14
CA GLU A 349 -3.51 5.96 -24.62
C GLU A 349 -2.08 6.28 -24.15
N GLU A 350 -1.74 5.98 -22.89
CA GLU A 350 -0.39 6.21 -22.36
C GLU A 350 0.65 5.29 -23.00
N ILE A 351 0.38 3.98 -23.11
CA ILE A 351 1.33 3.03 -23.69
C ILE A 351 1.46 3.17 -25.21
N ALA A 352 0.45 3.70 -25.90
CA ALA A 352 0.50 3.99 -27.33
C ALA A 352 1.60 5.01 -27.69
N ARG A 353 2.16 5.71 -26.70
CA ARG A 353 3.29 6.62 -26.90
C ARG A 353 4.65 5.92 -26.96
N ASP A 354 4.71 4.64 -26.65
CA ASP A 354 5.93 3.83 -26.70
C ASP A 354 6.16 3.27 -28.12
N PRO A 355 7.19 3.71 -28.86
CA PRO A 355 7.46 3.22 -30.22
C PRO A 355 7.74 1.72 -30.29
N ASN A 356 8.15 1.10 -29.18
CA ASN A 356 8.45 -0.33 -29.11
C ASN A 356 7.20 -1.19 -28.83
N LEU A 357 6.03 -0.58 -28.61
CA LEU A 357 4.79 -1.30 -28.36
C LEU A 357 4.33 -2.08 -29.60
N SER A 358 4.20 -3.40 -29.46
CA SER A 358 3.70 -4.25 -30.53
C SER A 358 2.19 -4.04 -30.76
N LEU A 359 1.77 -4.10 -32.04
CA LEU A 359 0.36 -3.99 -32.42
C LEU A 359 -0.48 -5.11 -31.78
N ALA A 360 0.05 -6.33 -31.73
CA ALA A 360 -0.62 -7.47 -31.12
C ALA A 360 -0.95 -7.22 -29.65
N SER A 361 0.02 -6.75 -28.85
CA SER A 361 -0.20 -6.45 -27.42
C SER A 361 -1.24 -5.34 -27.21
N PHE A 362 -1.24 -4.31 -28.06
CA PHE A 362 -2.25 -3.25 -28.00
C PHE A 362 -3.65 -3.80 -28.29
N ILE A 363 -3.79 -4.59 -29.37
CA ILE A 363 -5.06 -5.18 -29.79
C ILE A 363 -5.58 -6.17 -28.74
N ASP A 364 -4.72 -7.05 -28.22
CA ASP A 364 -5.10 -8.06 -27.24
C ASP A 364 -5.62 -7.43 -25.96
N LEU A 365 -4.97 -6.36 -25.48
CA LEU A 365 -5.43 -5.61 -24.31
C LEU A 365 -6.72 -4.85 -24.58
N ALA A 366 -6.86 -4.25 -25.76
CA ALA A 366 -8.10 -3.60 -26.14
C ALA A 366 -9.26 -4.60 -26.19
N ARG A 367 -9.06 -5.81 -26.74
CA ARG A 367 -10.11 -6.84 -26.84
C ARG A 367 -10.47 -7.52 -25.52
N SER A 368 -9.61 -7.43 -24.49
CA SER A 368 -9.91 -8.00 -23.16
C SER A 368 -11.12 -7.36 -22.47
N ILE A 369 -11.47 -6.12 -22.81
CA ILE A 369 -12.66 -5.44 -22.23
C ILE A 369 -13.89 -5.71 -23.10
N PRO A 370 -14.97 -6.27 -22.53
CA PRO A 370 -16.18 -6.58 -23.28
C PRO A 370 -16.99 -5.32 -23.59
N GLU A 371 -17.93 -5.45 -24.52
CA GLU A 371 -18.69 -4.33 -25.10
C GLU A 371 -19.50 -3.53 -24.06
N PHE A 372 -20.05 -4.19 -23.05
CA PHE A 372 -20.81 -3.56 -21.97
C PHE A 372 -19.93 -2.74 -21.00
N GLY A 373 -18.61 -2.97 -20.98
CA GLY A 373 -17.64 -2.13 -20.28
C GLY A 373 -17.25 -0.86 -21.04
N ARG A 374 -17.65 -0.75 -22.32
CA ARG A 374 -17.37 0.40 -23.20
C ARG A 374 -18.64 0.91 -23.91
N PRO A 375 -19.53 1.61 -23.19
CA PRO A 375 -20.70 2.24 -23.83
C PRO A 375 -20.31 3.42 -24.72
N VAL A 376 -19.19 4.09 -24.42
CA VAL A 376 -18.64 5.21 -25.19
C VAL A 376 -17.22 4.88 -25.60
N HIS A 377 -16.89 5.11 -26.87
CA HIS A 377 -15.61 4.71 -27.47
C HIS A 377 -14.59 5.85 -27.61
N ASP A 378 -14.86 7.03 -27.07
CA ASP A 378 -13.97 8.20 -27.17
C ASP A 378 -12.55 7.93 -26.62
N GLY A 379 -12.45 7.22 -25.49
CA GLY A 379 -11.17 6.85 -24.89
C GLY A 379 -10.37 5.90 -25.78
N LEU A 380 -11.03 4.84 -26.25
CA LEU A 380 -10.46 3.90 -27.22
C LEU A 380 -10.05 4.59 -28.53
N TYR A 381 -10.85 5.53 -29.04
CA TYR A 381 -10.51 6.33 -30.22
C TYR A 381 -9.24 7.16 -29.98
N LYS A 382 -9.11 7.85 -28.84
CA LYS A 382 -7.90 8.61 -28.49
C LYS A 382 -6.67 7.71 -28.43
N ALA A 383 -6.80 6.53 -27.84
CA ALA A 383 -5.71 5.56 -27.78
C ALA A 383 -5.29 5.06 -29.18
N ILE A 384 -6.26 4.72 -30.04
CA ILE A 384 -6.00 4.34 -31.44
C ILE A 384 -5.33 5.49 -32.20
N ASP A 385 -5.83 6.71 -32.02
CA ASP A 385 -5.27 7.90 -32.68
C ASP A 385 -3.83 8.18 -32.25
N MET A 386 -3.55 8.04 -30.95
CA MET A 386 -2.20 8.15 -30.40
C MET A 386 -1.29 7.06 -31.00
N TYR A 387 -1.74 5.82 -31.08
CA TYR A 387 -0.96 4.73 -31.66
C TYR A 387 -0.66 4.96 -33.15
N LEU A 388 -1.66 5.42 -33.92
CA LEU A 388 -1.46 5.80 -35.32
C LEU A 388 -0.50 6.99 -35.49
N LYS A 389 -0.39 7.86 -34.48
CA LYS A 389 0.54 9.00 -34.47
C LYS A 389 1.99 8.54 -34.37
N GLU A 390 2.27 7.66 -33.41
CA GLU A 390 3.64 7.29 -33.02
C GLU A 390 4.15 6.11 -33.85
N HIS A 391 3.27 5.26 -34.39
CA HIS A 391 3.60 4.09 -35.21
C HIS A 391 3.31 4.30 -36.71
N LEU A 392 4.09 5.16 -37.37
CA LEU A 392 3.88 5.51 -38.79
C LEU A 392 4.10 4.33 -39.77
N SER A 393 4.86 3.32 -39.36
CA SER A 393 5.24 2.15 -40.18
C SER A 393 4.13 1.11 -40.40
N LEU A 394 2.92 1.34 -39.88
CA LEU A 394 1.80 0.41 -40.02
C LEU A 394 1.33 0.26 -41.47
N THR A 395 1.05 -0.98 -41.87
CA THR A 395 0.44 -1.33 -43.15
C THR A 395 -1.03 -0.93 -43.20
N LYS A 396 -1.61 -0.84 -44.41
CA LYS A 396 -3.04 -0.56 -44.58
C LYS A 396 -3.93 -1.62 -43.92
N ALA A 397 -3.49 -2.88 -43.88
CA ALA A 397 -4.22 -3.98 -43.24
C ALA A 397 -4.22 -3.81 -41.71
N GLU A 398 -3.07 -3.51 -41.12
CA GLU A 398 -2.92 -3.28 -39.68
C GLU A 398 -3.72 -2.05 -39.22
N ARG A 399 -3.69 -0.95 -39.98
CA ARG A 399 -4.51 0.23 -39.66
C ARG A 399 -6.01 -0.09 -39.71
N LYS A 400 -6.44 -0.92 -40.66
CA LYS A 400 -7.82 -1.39 -40.75
C LYS A 400 -8.18 -2.26 -39.54
N GLU A 401 -7.31 -3.18 -39.13
CA GLU A 401 -7.53 -4.02 -37.96
C GLU A 401 -7.62 -3.18 -36.68
N LEU A 402 -6.70 -2.25 -36.48
CA LEU A 402 -6.69 -1.35 -35.33
C LEU A 402 -7.97 -0.51 -35.26
N CYS A 403 -8.38 0.10 -36.37
CA CYS A 403 -9.61 0.90 -36.42
C CYS A 403 -10.89 0.05 -36.29
N SER A 404 -10.82 -1.26 -36.52
CA SER A 404 -11.98 -2.15 -36.35
C SER A 404 -12.34 -2.41 -34.88
N LEU A 405 -11.46 -2.05 -33.93
CA LEU A 405 -11.72 -2.15 -32.50
C LEU A 405 -12.75 -1.13 -32.01
N MET A 406 -12.91 -0.01 -32.70
CA MET A 406 -13.88 1.03 -32.33
C MET A 406 -15.17 0.89 -33.15
N ASP A 407 -16.29 0.80 -32.46
CA ASP A 407 -17.61 1.13 -33.02
C ASP A 407 -17.80 2.64 -33.12
N VAL A 408 -17.89 3.13 -34.34
CA VAL A 408 -18.08 4.55 -34.69
C VAL A 408 -19.42 5.10 -34.18
N LYS A 409 -20.43 4.24 -33.99
CA LYS A 409 -21.74 4.65 -33.45
C LYS A 409 -21.67 5.10 -31.99
N LYS A 410 -20.64 4.64 -31.26
CA LYS A 410 -20.43 4.92 -29.83
C LYS A 410 -19.52 6.12 -29.58
N LEU A 411 -19.21 6.89 -30.62
CA LEU A 411 -18.45 8.13 -30.50
C LEU A 411 -19.37 9.29 -30.14
N THR A 412 -18.91 10.13 -29.23
CA THR A 412 -19.56 11.42 -28.99
C THR A 412 -19.39 12.36 -30.18
N MET A 413 -20.23 13.39 -30.25
CA MET A 413 -20.19 14.42 -31.30
C MET A 413 -18.77 15.01 -31.46
N ASP A 414 -18.11 15.33 -30.33
CA ASP A 414 -16.77 15.91 -30.33
C ASP A 414 -15.73 14.92 -30.87
N ALA A 415 -15.79 13.66 -30.45
CA ALA A 415 -14.90 12.62 -30.91
C ALA A 415 -15.09 12.31 -32.41
N SER A 416 -16.34 12.26 -32.88
CA SER A 416 -16.67 12.12 -34.29
C SER A 416 -16.18 13.30 -35.14
N MET A 417 -16.32 14.53 -34.65
CA MET A 417 -15.82 15.71 -35.36
C MET A 417 -14.30 15.65 -35.52
N HIS A 418 -13.59 15.25 -34.46
CA HIS A 418 -12.14 15.03 -34.54
C HIS A 418 -11.80 13.88 -35.51
N ALA A 419 -12.52 12.75 -35.46
CA ALA A 419 -12.32 11.62 -36.35
C ALA A 419 -12.60 11.95 -37.83
N ALA A 420 -13.58 12.79 -38.11
CA ALA A 420 -13.89 13.23 -39.47
C ALA A 420 -12.76 14.07 -40.09
N GLN A 421 -11.98 14.77 -39.27
CA GLN A 421 -10.85 15.61 -39.69
C GLN A 421 -9.50 14.89 -39.62
N ASN A 422 -9.49 13.60 -39.24
CA ASN A 422 -8.26 12.88 -38.98
C ASN A 422 -7.73 12.14 -40.21
N ASP A 423 -6.70 12.71 -40.83
CA ASP A 423 -6.06 12.16 -42.04
C ASP A 423 -5.38 10.80 -41.85
N ARG A 424 -5.16 10.37 -40.60
CA ARG A 424 -4.52 9.08 -40.27
C ARG A 424 -5.48 7.90 -40.35
N LEU A 425 -6.80 8.17 -40.30
CA LEU A 425 -7.81 7.12 -40.34
C LEU A 425 -8.05 6.62 -41.79
N PRO A 426 -8.37 5.34 -41.97
CA PRO A 426 -8.81 4.85 -43.28
C PRO A 426 -10.07 5.59 -43.76
N LEU A 427 -10.12 5.99 -45.03
CA LEU A 427 -11.25 6.72 -45.63
C LEU A 427 -12.62 6.05 -45.34
N ARG A 428 -12.67 4.71 -45.35
CA ARG A 428 -13.90 3.96 -45.03
C ARG A 428 -14.45 4.29 -43.63
N VAL A 429 -13.57 4.46 -42.65
CA VAL A 429 -13.92 4.78 -41.26
C VAL A 429 -14.43 6.22 -41.20
N VAL A 430 -13.72 7.16 -41.83
CA VAL A 430 -14.14 8.58 -41.91
C VAL A 430 -15.53 8.73 -42.53
N VAL A 431 -15.82 8.00 -43.61
CA VAL A 431 -17.16 8.00 -44.23
C VAL A 431 -18.22 7.43 -43.28
N GLN A 432 -17.91 6.38 -42.51
CA GLN A 432 -18.83 5.85 -41.50
C GLN A 432 -19.11 6.86 -40.38
N VAL A 433 -18.09 7.60 -39.92
CA VAL A 433 -18.24 8.68 -38.92
C VAL A 433 -19.22 9.73 -39.44
N LEU A 434 -18.97 10.26 -40.64
CA LEU A 434 -19.83 11.28 -41.26
C LEU A 434 -21.27 10.78 -41.47
N PHE A 435 -21.45 9.51 -41.85
CA PHE A 435 -22.76 8.91 -42.00
C PHE A 435 -23.55 8.87 -40.69
N PHE A 436 -22.94 8.41 -39.59
CA PHE A 436 -23.64 8.35 -38.30
C PHE A 436 -23.87 9.73 -37.67
N GLU A 437 -23.01 10.71 -37.96
CA GLU A 437 -23.27 12.10 -37.62
C GLU A 437 -24.50 12.65 -38.36
N GLN A 438 -24.62 12.38 -39.66
CA GLN A 438 -25.79 12.80 -40.46
C GLN A 438 -27.09 12.16 -39.94
N VAL A 439 -27.06 10.87 -39.60
CA VAL A 439 -28.22 10.15 -39.04
C VAL A 439 -28.64 10.79 -37.71
N ARG A 440 -27.70 11.09 -36.81
CA ARG A 440 -27.98 11.71 -35.50
C ARG A 440 -28.52 13.12 -35.63
N ALA A 441 -27.98 13.92 -36.55
CA ALA A 441 -28.50 15.24 -36.88
C ALA A 441 -29.95 15.18 -37.40
N SER A 442 -30.28 14.20 -38.25
CA SER A 442 -31.63 14.02 -38.78
C SER A 442 -32.65 13.55 -37.72
N ALA A 443 -32.24 12.70 -36.78
CA ALA A 443 -33.07 12.24 -35.67
C ALA A 443 -33.39 13.35 -34.66
N GLY A 444 -32.40 14.21 -34.34
CA GLY A 444 -32.61 15.38 -33.49
C GLY A 444 -33.61 16.39 -34.07
N VAL A 445 -33.65 16.52 -35.41
CA VAL A 445 -34.62 17.38 -36.11
C VAL A 445 -36.03 16.79 -36.12
N GLN A 446 -36.18 15.46 -36.18
CA GLN A 446 -37.50 14.80 -36.10
C GLN A 446 -38.12 14.89 -34.71
N SER A 447 -37.33 14.86 -33.63
CA SER A 447 -37.85 14.98 -32.26
C SER A 447 -38.40 16.37 -31.93
N LEU A 448 -37.94 17.43 -32.60
CA LEU A 448 -38.44 18.81 -32.46
C LEU A 448 -39.72 19.09 -33.25
N ASN A 449 -40.10 18.21 -34.19
CA ASN A 449 -41.21 18.46 -35.12
C ASN A 449 -42.50 17.68 -34.80
N ASN A 450 -42.52 16.91 -33.70
CA ASN A 450 -43.69 16.16 -33.27
C ASN A 450 -44.54 16.96 -32.26
N ASN A 451 -45.50 17.72 -32.79
CA ASN A 451 -46.65 18.18 -32.01
C ASN A 451 -47.59 16.97 -31.72
N PRO A 452 -48.19 16.87 -30.53
CA PRO A 452 -48.96 15.71 -30.12
C PRO A 452 -50.40 15.82 -30.62
N ARG A 453 -50.67 15.45 -31.88
CA ARG A 453 -52.02 15.10 -32.36
C ARG A 453 -51.92 14.02 -33.42
N ASP A 454 -51.95 12.78 -32.95
CA ASP A 454 -52.87 11.73 -33.39
C ASP A 454 -52.31 10.36 -32.97
N ALA A 455 -52.80 9.90 -31.83
CA ALA A 455 -52.63 8.52 -31.39
C ALA A 455 -53.75 7.69 -32.00
N SER A 456 -53.41 6.69 -32.81
CA SER A 456 -54.24 5.50 -33.03
C SER A 456 -53.44 4.34 -33.67
N ARG A 457 -53.06 3.38 -32.80
CA ARG A 457 -52.86 1.93 -33.02
C ARG A 457 -51.69 1.53 -33.96
N SER A 458 -50.79 0.58 -33.64
CA SER A 458 -50.90 -0.65 -32.84
C SER A 458 -49.52 -1.24 -32.50
N THR A 459 -49.30 -1.52 -31.21
CA THR A 459 -48.59 -2.67 -30.59
C THR A 459 -47.50 -3.44 -31.35
N THR A 460 -46.24 -3.34 -30.89
CA THR A 460 -45.49 -4.44 -30.24
C THR A 460 -44.22 -3.86 -29.58
N ASN A 461 -44.19 -3.85 -28.24
CA ASN A 461 -43.06 -3.39 -27.43
C ASN A 461 -42.46 -4.57 -26.67
N THR A 462 -41.14 -4.66 -26.67
CA THR A 462 -40.29 -4.72 -25.46
C THR A 462 -38.84 -4.52 -25.91
N GLU A 463 -38.29 -3.31 -25.75
CA GLU A 463 -36.84 -3.02 -25.70
C GLU A 463 -36.48 -1.52 -25.47
N GLU A 464 -37.43 -0.59 -25.35
CA GLU A 464 -37.15 0.87 -25.28
C GLU A 464 -37.13 1.53 -23.87
N GLU A 465 -36.87 0.80 -22.79
CA GLU A 465 -36.97 1.38 -21.43
C GLU A 465 -35.64 1.75 -20.73
N TRP A 466 -34.47 1.60 -21.37
CA TRP A 466 -33.16 1.86 -20.72
C TRP A 466 -32.52 3.23 -21.04
N GLU A 467 -32.98 3.98 -22.04
CA GLU A 467 -32.29 5.21 -22.49
C GLU A 467 -32.76 6.51 -21.80
N LYS A 468 -33.95 6.54 -21.20
CA LYS A 468 -34.55 7.78 -20.67
C LYS A 468 -34.15 8.13 -19.24
N THR A 469 -33.76 7.16 -18.42
CA THR A 469 -33.38 7.40 -17.01
C THR A 469 -31.94 7.88 -16.84
N ALA A 470 -31.02 7.48 -17.73
CA ALA A 470 -29.61 7.88 -17.64
C ALA A 470 -29.34 9.33 -18.09
N THR A 471 -30.18 9.88 -18.97
CA THR A 471 -30.02 11.23 -19.54
C THR A 471 -30.57 12.32 -18.62
N GLU A 472 -31.57 12.03 -17.78
CA GLU A 472 -32.13 13.00 -16.83
C GLU A 472 -31.22 13.21 -15.60
N ASP A 473 -30.52 12.16 -15.13
CA ASP A 473 -29.59 12.26 -13.99
C ASP A 473 -28.30 13.02 -14.33
N CYS A 474 -27.78 12.92 -15.57
CA CYS A 474 -26.59 13.69 -15.98
C CYS A 474 -26.87 15.20 -16.11
N ASN A 475 -28.10 15.58 -16.44
CA ASN A 475 -28.48 16.98 -16.61
C ASN A 475 -28.78 17.67 -15.28
N SER A 476 -29.24 16.95 -14.26
CA SER A 476 -29.47 17.48 -12.91
C SER A 476 -28.17 17.85 -12.20
N ILE A 477 -27.11 17.05 -12.37
CA ILE A 477 -25.77 17.27 -11.80
C ILE A 477 -25.07 18.48 -12.44
N LYS A 478 -25.23 18.68 -13.76
CA LYS A 478 -24.63 19.80 -14.50
C LYS A 478 -25.25 21.16 -14.11
N LYS A 479 -26.49 21.16 -13.62
CA LYS A 479 -27.21 22.38 -13.19
C LYS A 479 -26.83 22.83 -11.77
N GLN A 480 -26.27 21.94 -10.94
CA GLN A 480 -25.76 22.30 -9.61
C GLN A 480 -24.32 22.85 -9.61
N MET A 481 -23.52 22.62 -10.66
CA MET A 481 -22.12 23.11 -10.74
C MET A 481 -21.97 24.57 -11.22
N ASN A 482 -23.04 25.25 -11.66
CA ASN A 482 -22.96 26.60 -12.24
C ASN A 482 -23.31 27.75 -11.29
N GLN A 483 -23.32 27.53 -9.97
CA GLN A 483 -23.38 28.62 -8.99
C GLN A 483 -22.17 28.57 -8.04
N THR A 484 -21.04 29.11 -8.48
CA THR A 484 -20.08 29.85 -7.64
C THR A 484 -18.96 30.42 -8.53
N LYS A 485 -19.20 31.62 -9.04
CA LYS A 485 -18.27 32.39 -9.86
C LYS A 485 -17.40 33.25 -8.92
N ILE A 486 -16.12 32.93 -8.75
CA ILE A 486 -15.15 33.76 -8.03
C ILE A 486 -14.43 34.65 -9.05
N LYS A 487 -14.39 35.97 -8.77
CA LYS A 487 -13.67 37.00 -9.52
C LYS A 487 -12.17 36.98 -9.19
N GLU A 488 -11.36 37.07 -10.23
CA GLU A 488 -9.92 37.34 -10.18
C GLU A 488 -9.60 38.74 -9.63
N GLY A 489 -8.46 38.87 -8.94
CA GLY A 489 -7.86 40.12 -8.51
C GLY A 489 -6.35 39.95 -8.32
N GLU A 490 -5.59 40.91 -8.84
CA GLU A 490 -4.18 40.90 -9.20
C GLU A 490 -3.14 40.83 -8.05
N PHE A 491 -1.90 40.46 -8.43
CA PHE A 491 -0.67 40.48 -7.62
C PHE A 491 -0.25 41.89 -7.13
N PRO A 492 0.58 41.98 -6.07
CA PRO A 492 1.99 42.33 -6.33
C PRO A 492 3.05 41.66 -5.40
N LYS A 493 4.31 41.96 -5.76
CA LYS A 493 5.62 41.36 -5.43
C LYS A 493 6.21 41.68 -4.03
N ASN A 494 7.24 40.88 -3.71
CA ASN A 494 8.46 41.11 -2.90
C ASN A 494 8.46 40.85 -1.38
N GLY A 495 9.49 40.09 -0.95
CA GLY A 495 9.97 40.03 0.44
C GLY A 495 10.96 38.89 0.69
N LYS A 496 12.27 39.20 0.66
CA LYS A 496 13.41 38.34 1.08
C LYS A 496 13.47 38.20 2.62
N PHE A 497 14.49 37.46 3.10
CA PHE A 497 15.03 37.28 4.48
C PHE A 497 14.64 35.93 5.13
N LEU A 498 15.49 35.18 5.84
CA LEU A 498 16.95 35.13 6.02
C LEU A 498 17.24 33.76 6.69
N LYS A 499 18.39 33.13 6.36
CA LYS A 499 18.96 31.97 7.08
C LYS A 499 19.23 32.31 8.56
N LYS A 500 19.07 31.33 9.45
CA LYS A 500 19.90 31.25 10.66
C LYS A 500 20.12 29.81 11.13
N ASP A 501 21.39 29.42 11.13
CA ASP A 501 21.94 28.20 11.71
C ASP A 501 21.94 28.26 13.24
N SER A 502 21.76 27.11 13.90
CA SER A 502 22.39 26.85 15.19
C SER A 502 22.57 25.35 15.44
N ARG A 503 23.84 24.94 15.55
CA ARG A 503 24.28 23.63 16.05
C ARG A 503 24.03 23.52 17.56
N ASN A 504 23.63 22.35 18.05
CA ASN A 504 24.13 21.84 19.33
C ASN A 504 23.99 20.31 19.46
N SER A 505 25.07 19.71 19.95
CA SER A 505 25.32 18.29 20.18
C SER A 505 24.60 17.74 21.41
N LYS A 506 24.05 16.52 21.32
CA LYS A 506 23.93 15.57 22.45
C LYS A 506 23.63 14.16 21.92
N SER A 507 24.50 13.22 22.28
CA SER A 507 24.42 11.80 21.99
C SER A 507 23.40 11.12 22.92
N GLY A 508 22.30 10.67 22.34
CA GLY A 508 21.39 9.69 22.90
C GLY A 508 20.91 8.84 21.73
N MET A 509 20.76 7.53 21.92
CA MET A 509 20.34 6.58 20.88
C MET A 509 19.12 7.15 20.14
N GLN A 510 19.36 7.67 18.93
CA GLN A 510 18.35 8.40 18.18
C GLN A 510 17.30 7.42 17.72
N LEU A 511 16.05 7.61 18.17
CA LEU A 511 14.89 7.11 17.45
C LEU A 511 15.07 7.52 15.99
N LEU A 512 15.07 6.53 15.09
CA LEU A 512 15.26 6.75 13.66
C LEU A 512 14.31 7.88 13.21
N PRO A 513 14.83 8.93 12.53
CA PRO A 513 13.99 10.01 12.03
C PRO A 513 12.83 9.43 11.24
N SER A 514 11.62 9.90 11.52
CA SER A 514 10.42 9.58 10.76
C SER A 514 10.70 9.87 9.29
N ARG A 515 10.93 8.82 8.49
CA ARG A 515 11.18 8.94 7.06
C ARG A 515 9.93 9.51 6.41
N SER A 516 10.13 10.59 5.66
CA SER A 516 9.10 11.41 5.02
C SER A 516 8.13 10.56 4.18
N ARG A 517 6.83 10.67 4.46
CA ARG A 517 5.70 9.84 3.96
C ARG A 517 5.38 9.90 2.44
N ARG A 518 6.29 10.34 1.56
CA ARG A 518 6.05 10.47 0.11
C ARG A 518 6.94 9.53 -0.71
N ILE A 519 6.94 8.26 -0.37
CA ILE A 519 7.95 7.31 -0.88
C ILE A 519 7.48 6.65 -2.17
N PHE A 520 6.27 6.10 -2.17
CA PHE A 520 5.72 5.43 -3.35
C PHE A 520 5.48 6.36 -4.55
N ASP A 521 5.19 7.64 -4.33
CA ASP A 521 4.97 8.58 -5.43
C ASP A 521 6.30 9.10 -6.01
N LYS A 522 7.39 9.12 -5.23
CA LYS A 522 8.73 9.53 -5.69
C LYS A 522 9.43 8.45 -6.50
N LEU A 523 9.21 7.18 -6.16
CA LEU A 523 9.80 6.03 -6.83
C LEU A 523 9.49 5.98 -8.34
N TRP A 524 8.39 6.59 -8.77
CA TRP A 524 7.86 6.44 -10.14
C TRP A 524 7.70 7.75 -10.91
N VAL A 525 8.31 8.86 -10.46
CA VAL A 525 8.42 10.10 -11.27
C VAL A 525 9.54 9.92 -12.29
N VAL A 526 9.31 9.12 -13.33
CA VAL A 526 10.16 9.10 -14.53
C VAL A 526 9.38 9.81 -15.62
N GLY A 527 9.74 11.06 -15.91
CA GLY A 527 8.98 11.87 -16.88
C GLY A 527 9.38 13.34 -16.99
N LYS A 528 10.60 13.74 -16.62
CA LYS A 528 11.16 15.02 -17.09
C LYS A 528 12.51 14.77 -17.72
N GLY A 529 12.59 15.16 -18.99
CA GLY A 529 13.64 14.80 -19.93
C GLY A 529 15.05 14.99 -19.42
N HIS A 530 15.90 14.04 -19.80
CA HIS A 530 17.34 14.12 -19.73
C HIS A 530 17.80 15.19 -20.72
N GLY A 531 17.91 16.43 -20.25
CA GLY A 531 18.56 17.52 -20.96
C GLY A 531 20.05 17.46 -20.70
N GLU A 532 20.80 17.12 -21.74
CA GLU A 532 22.25 17.05 -21.83
C GLU A 532 22.93 18.24 -21.13
N ASN A 533 23.75 17.98 -20.12
CA ASN A 533 24.81 18.89 -19.71
C ASN A 533 26.14 18.21 -20.00
N LYS A 534 26.64 18.47 -21.21
CA LYS A 534 28.04 18.25 -21.58
C LYS A 534 28.92 19.04 -20.61
N SER A 535 29.68 18.33 -19.79
CA SER A 535 30.80 18.88 -19.02
C SER A 535 31.90 19.30 -19.98
N SER A 536 32.19 20.60 -20.02
CA SER A 536 33.37 21.14 -20.67
C SER A 536 34.61 20.86 -19.80
N GLU A 537 35.64 20.41 -20.49
CA GLU A 537 36.98 20.15 -20.00
C GLU A 537 37.63 21.45 -19.51
N THR A 538 38.22 21.45 -18.32
CA THR A 538 39.39 22.28 -18.03
C THR A 538 40.39 21.47 -17.23
N SER A 539 41.52 21.21 -17.90
CA SER A 539 42.74 20.61 -17.40
C SER A 539 43.35 21.41 -16.24
N GLY A 540 43.93 20.70 -15.27
CA GLY A 540 44.72 21.29 -14.19
C GLY A 540 45.57 20.21 -13.53
N SER A 541 46.76 20.01 -14.09
CA SER A 541 47.79 19.08 -13.63
C SER A 541 48.37 19.46 -12.26
N SER A 542 48.65 18.46 -11.41
CA SER A 542 49.87 18.43 -10.59
C SER A 542 50.07 17.04 -10.00
N GLN A 543 51.04 16.31 -10.56
CA GLN A 543 51.67 15.16 -9.92
C GLN A 543 52.58 15.64 -8.77
N SER A 544 52.73 14.82 -7.74
CA SER A 544 53.93 14.78 -6.91
C SER A 544 54.16 13.32 -6.48
N PRO A 545 55.39 12.78 -6.62
CA PRO A 545 55.66 11.38 -6.37
C PRO A 545 56.05 11.09 -4.93
N THR A 546 55.95 9.80 -4.60
CA THR A 546 56.41 9.12 -3.40
C THR A 546 57.90 9.32 -3.13
N SER A 547 58.22 9.72 -1.90
CA SER A 547 59.26 9.14 -1.03
C SER A 547 58.96 9.54 0.42
#